data_AF-A0A6G7X1I7-F1
#
_entry.id   AF-A0A6G7X1I7-F1
#
_cell.length_a   1.000
_cell.length_b   1.000
_cell.length_c   1.000
_cell.angle_alpha   90.00
_cell.angle_beta   90.00
_cell.angle_gamma   90.00
#
_symmetry.space_group_name_H-M   'P 1'
#
loop_
_entity.id
_entity.type
_entity.pdbx_description
1 polymer ?
#
loop_
_entity_poly.entity_id
_entity_poly.type
_entity_poly.pdbx_seq_one_letter_code
_entity_poly.pdbx_strand_id
1 'polypeptide(L)'
;MILFIQSFLNSDYQSLRSKLLIVAIMWLMVAIAIVVDLISGYRKAKERGEARTSYGLRRTVTKSVLYYALMLFAFMFDCIGTFFYPLPYITFIVAGFLIFIEGRSILEKAHDKDKRKLNKSLEELSIILDNKDDLIKGIAEVIKNQIEKQKLEQNENTDK
;
A
#
# COMPACT_ATOMS: atom_id res chain seq x y z
N MET A 1 10.95 -15.77 -37.06
CA MET A 1 10.31 -15.25 -35.83
C MET A 1 10.63 -13.77 -35.74
N ILE A 2 9.74 -12.91 -36.23
CA ILE A 2 9.98 -11.46 -36.25
C ILE A 2 8.81 -10.72 -35.61
N LEU A 3 9.06 -9.69 -34.81
CA LEU A 3 8.16 -9.12 -33.80
C LEU A 3 6.93 -8.41 -34.37
N PHE A 4 7.03 -7.12 -34.73
CA PHE A 4 5.85 -6.31 -35.07
C PHE A 4 5.84 -5.91 -36.53
N ILE A 5 6.88 -5.21 -36.98
CA ILE A 5 6.96 -4.62 -38.31
C ILE A 5 6.95 -5.70 -39.39
N GLN A 6 7.72 -6.77 -39.23
CA GLN A 6 7.76 -7.83 -40.25
C GLN A 6 6.60 -8.81 -40.13
N SER A 7 6.00 -9.04 -38.95
CA SER A 7 4.73 -9.77 -38.86
C SER A 7 3.61 -9.02 -39.58
N PHE A 8 3.61 -7.69 -39.49
CA PHE A 8 2.72 -6.82 -40.26
C PHE A 8 3.02 -6.90 -41.77
N LEU A 9 4.29 -6.85 -42.15
CA LEU A 9 4.72 -6.91 -43.56
C LEU A 9 4.44 -8.26 -44.23
N ASN A 10 4.51 -9.35 -43.46
CA ASN A 10 4.25 -10.73 -43.93
C ASN A 10 2.78 -11.14 -43.87
N SER A 11 1.86 -10.23 -43.53
CA SER A 11 0.42 -10.50 -43.36
C SER A 11 0.10 -11.62 -42.34
N ASP A 12 1.00 -11.91 -41.40
CA ASP A 12 0.79 -12.86 -40.31
C ASP A 12 0.10 -12.15 -39.13
N TYR A 13 -1.20 -11.94 -39.29
CA TYR A 13 -2.03 -11.25 -38.30
C TYR A 13 -2.22 -12.04 -37.01
N GLN A 14 -2.11 -13.37 -37.05
CA GLN A 14 -2.28 -14.21 -35.86
C GLN A 14 -1.10 -14.04 -34.90
N SER A 15 0.12 -14.07 -35.42
CA SER A 15 1.32 -13.78 -34.62
C SER A 15 1.36 -12.33 -34.16
N LEU A 16 0.94 -11.38 -35.00
CA LEU A 16 0.90 -9.96 -34.63
C LEU A 16 -0.07 -9.70 -33.46
N ARG A 17 -1.28 -10.27 -33.52
CA ARG A 17 -2.30 -10.15 -32.45
C ARG A 17 -1.78 -10.68 -31.12
N SER A 18 -1.16 -11.86 -31.14
CA SER A 18 -0.65 -12.50 -29.91
C SER A 18 0.42 -11.64 -29.24
N LYS A 19 1.31 -11.00 -30.01
CA LYS A 19 2.37 -10.14 -29.46
C LYS A 19 1.84 -8.82 -28.94
N LEU A 20 0.90 -8.19 -29.65
CA LEU A 20 0.23 -6.99 -29.16
C LEU A 20 -0.58 -7.27 -27.89
N LEU A 21 -1.18 -8.46 -27.77
CA LEU A 21 -1.87 -8.89 -26.55
C LEU A 21 -0.90 -8.98 -25.36
N ILE A 22 0.30 -9.54 -25.56
CA ILE A 22 1.32 -9.59 -24.50
C ILE A 22 1.68 -8.19 -24.02
N VAL A 23 1.95 -7.25 -24.95
CA VAL A 23 2.24 -5.85 -24.61
C VAL A 23 1.06 -5.22 -23.87
N ALA A 24 -0.17 -5.43 -24.34
CA ALA A 24 -1.38 -4.93 -23.70
C ALA A 24 -1.54 -5.45 -22.26
N ILE A 25 -1.26 -6.74 -22.03
CA ILE A 25 -1.28 -7.34 -20.68
C ILE A 25 -0.24 -6.66 -19.78
N MET A 26 0.95 -6.37 -20.28
CA MET A 26 1.99 -5.69 -19.49
C MET A 26 1.57 -4.27 -19.11
N TRP A 27 0.96 -3.54 -20.04
CA TRP A 27 0.41 -2.21 -19.78
C TRP A 27 -0.74 -2.25 -18.77
N LEU A 28 -1.57 -3.30 -18.80
CA LEU A 28 -2.63 -3.54 -17.84
C LEU A 28 -2.08 -3.85 -16.44
N MET A 29 -1.02 -4.67 -16.34
CA MET A 29 -0.37 -4.98 -15.07
C MET A 29 0.19 -3.72 -14.39
N VAL A 30 0.81 -2.81 -15.16
CA VAL A 30 1.24 -1.50 -14.66
C VAL A 30 0.04 -0.65 -14.21
N ALA A 31 -1.07 -0.67 -14.95
CA ALA A 31 -2.31 0.01 -14.56
C ALA A 31 -2.80 -0.46 -13.19
N ILE A 32 -2.87 -1.78 -13.00
CA ILE A 32 -3.31 -2.42 -11.76
C ILE A 32 -2.38 -2.03 -10.61
N ALA A 33 -1.05 -2.03 -10.81
CA ALA A 33 -0.09 -1.62 -9.80
C ALA A 33 -0.33 -0.18 -9.30
N ILE A 34 -0.56 0.76 -10.24
CA ILE A 34 -0.86 2.16 -9.90
C ILE A 34 -2.21 2.27 -9.15
N VAL A 35 -3.23 1.52 -9.58
CA VAL A 35 -4.55 1.52 -8.91
C VAL A 35 -4.43 0.97 -7.49
N VAL A 36 -3.66 -0.10 -7.28
CA VAL A 36 -3.40 -0.65 -5.94
C VAL A 36 -2.65 0.38 -5.07
N ASP A 37 -1.66 1.10 -5.60
CA ASP A 37 -0.98 2.18 -4.87
C ASP A 37 -1.95 3.30 -4.47
N LEU A 38 -2.84 3.70 -5.39
CA LEU A 38 -3.85 4.73 -5.15
C LEU A 38 -4.85 4.30 -4.07
N ILE A 39 -5.40 3.08 -4.14
CA ILE A 39 -6.34 2.55 -3.13
C ILE A 39 -5.64 2.47 -1.76
N SER A 40 -4.40 2.00 -1.72
CA SER A 40 -3.59 1.93 -0.49
C SER A 40 -3.36 3.32 0.11
N GLY A 41 -3.04 4.31 -0.73
CA GLY A 41 -2.90 5.71 -0.31
C GLY A 41 -4.20 6.31 0.20
N TYR A 42 -5.31 6.07 -0.50
CA TYR A 42 -6.63 6.58 -0.15
C TYR A 42 -7.14 6.01 1.18
N ARG A 43 -7.05 4.68 1.37
CA ARG A 43 -7.44 4.03 2.63
C ARG A 43 -6.67 4.60 3.82
N LYS A 44 -5.37 4.87 3.66
CA LYS A 44 -4.53 5.43 4.71
C LYS A 44 -4.87 6.90 5.01
N ALA A 45 -5.14 7.73 4.00
CA ALA A 45 -5.59 9.10 4.23
C ALA A 45 -6.91 9.14 5.01
N LYS A 46 -7.83 8.20 4.71
CA LYS A 46 -9.08 8.03 5.47
C LYS A 46 -8.82 7.67 6.94
N GLU A 47 -7.90 6.76 7.23
CA GLU A 47 -7.53 6.38 8.61
C GLU A 47 -6.88 7.52 9.40
N ARG A 48 -6.16 8.43 8.74
CA ARG A 48 -5.47 9.56 9.40
C ARG A 48 -6.33 10.81 9.61
N GLY A 49 -7.56 10.82 9.10
CA GLY A 49 -8.42 12.02 9.16
C GLY A 49 -7.90 13.20 8.34
N GLU A 50 -6.92 12.98 7.45
CA GLU A 50 -6.36 14.03 6.58
C GLU A 50 -7.38 14.46 5.52
N ALA A 51 -7.34 15.74 5.14
CA ALA A 51 -8.23 16.29 4.13
C ALA A 51 -8.10 15.51 2.80
N ARG A 52 -9.22 14.94 2.34
CA ARG A 52 -9.33 14.17 1.09
C ARG A 52 -9.39 15.14 -0.09
N THR A 53 -8.31 15.86 -0.34
CA THR A 53 -8.25 16.82 -1.44
C THR A 53 -7.93 16.12 -2.76
N SER A 54 -8.39 16.70 -3.87
CA SER A 54 -8.10 16.25 -5.25
C SER A 54 -6.59 16.16 -5.58
N TYR A 55 -5.75 16.72 -4.71
CA TYR A 55 -4.30 16.73 -4.84
C TYR A 55 -3.69 15.33 -4.90
N GLY A 56 -4.19 14.38 -4.10
CA GLY A 56 -3.72 12.99 -4.11
C GLY A 56 -3.99 12.28 -5.44
N LEU A 57 -5.17 12.51 -6.02
CA LEU A 57 -5.55 11.97 -7.33
C LEU A 57 -4.72 12.61 -8.44
N ARG A 58 -4.49 13.93 -8.39
CA ARG A 58 -3.66 14.66 -9.36
C ARG A 58 -2.23 14.13 -9.39
N ARG A 59 -1.65 13.82 -8.23
CA ARG A 59 -0.32 13.21 -8.12
C ARG A 59 -0.27 11.84 -8.83
N THR A 60 -1.29 11.00 -8.64
CA THR A 60 -1.37 9.71 -9.32
C THR A 60 -1.53 9.88 -10.82
N VAL A 61 -2.33 10.83 -11.30
CA VAL A 61 -2.45 11.12 -12.74
C VAL A 61 -1.09 11.54 -13.33
N THR A 62 -0.35 12.42 -12.66
CA THR A 62 0.99 12.82 -13.11
C THR A 62 1.96 11.63 -13.15
N LYS A 63 1.95 10.76 -12.13
CA LYS A 63 2.72 9.50 -12.14
C LYS A 63 2.33 8.63 -13.34
N SER A 64 1.03 8.39 -13.54
CA SER A 64 0.52 7.56 -14.63
C SER A 64 0.97 8.07 -15.99
N VAL A 65 0.87 9.38 -16.24
CA VAL A 65 1.34 9.99 -17.49
C VAL A 65 2.82 9.70 -17.73
N LEU A 66 3.66 9.90 -16.72
CA LEU A 66 5.10 9.62 -16.83
C LEU A 66 5.39 8.13 -17.06
N TYR A 67 4.67 7.24 -16.37
CA TYR A 67 4.85 5.80 -16.48
C TYR A 67 4.42 5.27 -17.84
N TYR A 68 3.28 5.74 -18.36
CA TYR A 68 2.83 5.35 -19.70
C TYR A 68 3.65 6.00 -20.82
N ALA A 69 4.20 7.20 -20.60
CA ALA A 69 5.20 7.76 -21.52
C ALA A 69 6.45 6.87 -21.57
N LEU A 70 6.96 6.42 -20.43
CA LEU A 70 8.11 5.51 -20.37
C LEU A 70 7.82 4.15 -21.01
N MET A 71 6.64 3.57 -20.76
CA MET A 71 6.18 2.33 -21.41
C MET A 71 6.06 2.49 -22.93
N LEU A 72 5.59 3.65 -23.41
CA LEU A 72 5.51 3.94 -24.83
C LEU A 72 6.90 4.00 -25.47
N PHE A 73 7.86 4.70 -24.85
CA PHE A 73 9.24 4.72 -25.32
C PHE A 73 9.86 3.32 -25.33
N ALA A 74 9.66 2.54 -24.28
CA ALA A 74 10.13 1.15 -24.20
C ALA A 74 9.58 0.30 -25.35
N PHE A 75 8.29 0.43 -25.66
CA PHE A 75 7.66 -0.25 -26.77
C PHE A 75 8.20 0.21 -28.13
N MET A 76 8.47 1.51 -28.31
CA MET A 76 9.13 2.02 -29.52
C MET A 76 10.51 1.41 -29.71
N PHE A 77 11.29 1.26 -28.64
CA PHE A 77 12.58 0.57 -28.71
C PHE A 77 12.45 -0.91 -29.05
N ASP A 78 11.43 -1.63 -28.55
CA ASP A 78 11.17 -3.02 -28.95
C ASP A 78 10.73 -3.14 -30.41
N CYS A 79 9.98 -2.16 -30.94
CA CYS A 79 9.66 -2.08 -32.37
C CYS A 79 10.92 -1.94 -33.23
N ILE A 80 11.90 -1.14 -32.80
CA ILE A 80 13.20 -1.01 -33.47
C ILE A 80 14.05 -2.28 -33.26
N GLY A 81 14.02 -2.83 -32.04
CA GLY A 81 14.76 -4.02 -31.62
C GLY A 81 14.29 -5.33 -32.24
N THR A 82 13.21 -5.27 -33.01
CA THR A 82 12.61 -6.38 -33.77
C THR A 82 13.61 -7.14 -34.65
N PHE A 83 14.70 -6.49 -35.06
CA PHE A 83 15.77 -7.11 -35.86
C PHE A 83 16.79 -7.90 -35.04
N PHE A 84 16.90 -7.62 -33.74
CA PHE A 84 17.96 -8.15 -32.87
C PHE A 84 17.45 -9.25 -31.93
N TYR A 85 16.18 -9.20 -31.56
CA TYR A 85 15.59 -10.15 -30.62
C TYR A 85 14.10 -10.39 -30.92
N PRO A 86 13.51 -11.52 -30.48
CA PRO A 86 12.16 -11.92 -30.91
C PRO A 86 11.01 -11.60 -29.93
N LEU A 87 11.29 -11.03 -28.74
CA LEU A 87 10.29 -10.67 -27.72
C LEU A 87 10.47 -9.21 -27.25
N PRO A 88 9.42 -8.52 -26.77
CA PRO A 88 9.50 -7.13 -26.30
C PRO A 88 10.17 -7.02 -24.92
N TYR A 89 11.48 -7.28 -24.88
CA TYR A 89 12.26 -7.36 -23.64
C TYR A 89 12.38 -6.01 -22.92
N ILE A 90 12.46 -4.91 -23.66
CA ILE A 90 12.65 -3.58 -23.05
C ILE A 90 11.38 -3.17 -22.31
N THR A 91 10.22 -3.32 -22.96
CA THR A 91 8.90 -3.10 -22.34
C THR A 91 8.72 -4.01 -21.12
N PHE A 92 9.28 -5.23 -21.15
CA PHE A 92 9.20 -6.17 -20.02
C PHE A 92 9.99 -5.71 -18.82
N ILE A 93 11.23 -5.29 -19.03
CA ILE A 93 12.09 -4.76 -17.96
C ILE A 93 11.46 -3.50 -17.36
N VAL A 94 10.98 -2.58 -18.19
CA VAL A 94 10.34 -1.33 -17.74
C VAL A 94 9.05 -1.61 -16.97
N ALA A 95 8.18 -2.49 -17.46
CA ALA A 95 6.95 -2.86 -16.77
C ALA A 95 7.24 -3.47 -15.40
N GLY A 96 8.18 -4.42 -15.34
CA GLY A 96 8.60 -5.04 -14.08
C GLY A 96 9.18 -4.03 -13.10
N PHE A 97 10.01 -3.10 -13.57
CA PHE A 97 10.58 -2.03 -12.77
C PHE A 97 9.52 -1.09 -12.19
N LEU A 98 8.53 -0.68 -13.00
CA LEU A 98 7.44 0.18 -12.54
C LEU A 98 6.54 -0.51 -11.50
N ILE A 99 6.21 -1.79 -11.73
CA ILE A 99 5.46 -2.61 -10.75
C ILE A 99 6.26 -2.73 -9.44
N PHE A 100 7.56 -2.94 -9.53
CA PHE A 100 8.43 -3.02 -8.36
C PHE A 100 8.47 -1.71 -7.56
N ILE A 101 8.58 -0.55 -8.22
CA ILE A 101 8.57 0.75 -7.55
C ILE A 101 7.25 0.98 -6.80
N GLU A 102 6.11 0.73 -7.45
CA GLU A 102 4.81 0.92 -6.79
C GLU A 102 4.59 -0.11 -5.66
N GLY A 103 5.04 -1.35 -5.86
CA GLY A 103 5.07 -2.37 -4.80
C GLY A 103 5.88 -1.93 -3.58
N ARG A 104 7.08 -1.40 -3.79
CA ARG A 104 7.92 -0.86 -2.71
C ARG A 104 7.24 0.33 -2.02
N SER A 105 6.60 1.23 -2.77
CA SER A 105 5.88 2.36 -2.20
C SER A 105 4.76 1.92 -1.25
N ILE A 106 4.05 0.84 -1.58
CA ILE A 106 3.01 0.27 -0.71
C ILE A 106 3.61 -0.25 0.61
N LEU A 107 4.74 -0.96 0.53
CA LEU A 107 5.46 -1.52 1.68
C LEU A 107 6.01 -0.43 2.60
N GLU A 108 6.65 0.60 2.05
CA GLU A 108 7.13 1.76 2.83
C GLU A 108 5.99 2.42 3.58
N LYS A 109 4.89 2.71 2.88
CA LYS A 109 3.70 3.27 3.49
C LYS A 109 3.10 2.33 4.55
N ALA A 110 3.35 1.01 4.52
CA ALA A 110 2.84 0.06 5.51
C ALA A 110 3.68 0.10 6.78
N HIS A 111 5.01 0.10 6.63
CA HIS A 111 5.95 0.17 7.75
C HIS A 111 5.83 1.48 8.54
N ASP A 112 5.55 2.60 7.88
CA ASP A 112 5.27 3.89 8.54
C ASP A 112 4.03 3.86 9.44
N LYS A 113 3.04 3.02 9.10
CA LYS A 113 1.82 2.84 9.92
C LYS A 113 2.17 2.18 11.24
N ASP A 114 3.05 1.18 11.23
CA ASP A 114 3.42 0.43 12.42
C ASP A 114 4.21 1.33 13.37
N LYS A 115 5.25 2.03 12.89
CA LYS A 115 6.04 2.96 13.73
C LYS A 115 5.19 4.03 14.42
N ARG A 116 4.21 4.60 13.71
CA ARG A 116 3.31 5.61 14.31
C ARG A 116 2.37 5.04 15.36
N LYS A 117 1.85 3.82 15.15
CA LYS A 117 1.06 3.12 16.17
C LYS A 117 1.90 2.86 17.42
N LEU A 118 3.14 2.40 17.23
CA LEU A 118 4.05 2.16 18.36
C LEU A 118 4.32 3.44 19.13
N ASN A 119 4.63 4.55 18.43
CA ASN A 119 4.86 5.84 19.09
C ASN A 119 3.63 6.34 19.86
N LYS A 120 2.42 6.22 19.31
CA LYS A 120 1.18 6.58 20.03
C LYS A 120 0.98 5.72 21.27
N SER A 121 1.19 4.41 21.16
CA SER A 121 1.10 3.52 22.32
C SER A 121 2.17 3.83 23.38
N LEU A 122 3.38 4.23 22.98
CA LEU A 122 4.44 4.68 23.90
C LEU A 122 4.09 6.01 24.58
N GLU A 123 3.49 6.95 23.86
CA GLU A 123 3.05 8.23 24.40
C GLU A 123 1.90 8.05 25.41
N GLU A 124 0.90 7.22 25.08
CA GLU A 124 -0.18 6.84 26.01
C GLU A 124 0.36 6.17 27.27
N LEU A 125 1.34 5.26 27.13
CA LEU A 125 2.01 4.64 28.27
C LEU A 125 2.81 5.64 29.10
N SER A 126 3.49 6.62 28.47
CA SER A 126 4.21 7.68 29.16
C SER A 126 3.27 8.55 29.99
N ILE A 127 2.11 8.93 29.43
CA ILE A 127 1.10 9.71 30.14
C ILE A 127 0.54 8.95 31.35
N ILE A 128 0.32 7.65 31.21
CA ILE A 128 -0.11 6.76 32.31
C ILE A 128 1.00 6.68 33.39
N LEU A 129 2.26 6.58 32.98
CA LEU A 129 3.40 6.47 33.89
C LEU A 129 3.69 7.80 34.62
N ASP A 130 3.51 8.95 33.97
CA ASP A 130 3.65 10.26 34.61
C ASP A 130 2.57 10.47 35.68
N ASN A 131 1.35 9.95 35.44
CA ASN A 131 0.26 9.95 36.40
C ASN A 131 0.27 8.73 37.35
N LYS A 132 1.42 8.05 37.50
CA LYS A 132 1.57 6.85 38.36
C LYS A 132 1.02 7.05 39.77
N ASP A 133 1.16 8.24 40.34
CA ASP A 133 0.78 8.51 41.73
C ASP A 133 -0.75 8.50 41.90
N ASP A 134 -1.50 9.01 40.92
CA ASP A 134 -2.96 8.97 40.90
C ASP A 134 -3.50 7.58 40.53
N LEU A 135 -2.78 6.85 39.68
CA LEU A 135 -3.07 5.44 39.38
C LEU A 135 -2.90 4.55 40.62
N ILE A 136 -1.80 4.71 41.35
CA ILE A 136 -1.54 3.97 42.58
C ILE A 136 -2.61 4.29 43.63
N LYS A 137 -3.01 5.56 43.77
CA LYS A 137 -4.11 5.96 44.67
C LYS A 137 -5.45 5.37 44.25
N GLY A 138 -5.81 5.44 42.97
CA GLY A 138 -7.06 4.89 42.45
C GLY A 138 -7.15 3.38 42.62
N ILE A 139 -6.06 2.64 42.35
CA ILE A 139 -5.98 1.19 42.58
C ILE A 139 -6.09 0.87 44.08
N ALA A 140 -5.38 1.61 44.94
CA ALA A 140 -5.45 1.43 46.38
C ALA A 140 -6.86 1.69 46.93
N GLU A 141 -7.57 2.68 46.39
CA GLU A 141 -8.93 3.02 46.80
C GLU A 141 -9.96 1.99 46.33
N VAL A 142 -9.81 1.45 45.12
CA VAL A 142 -10.65 0.33 44.63
C VAL A 142 -10.44 -0.92 45.49
N ILE A 143 -9.19 -1.27 45.81
CA ILE A 143 -8.87 -2.41 46.68
C ILE A 143 -9.45 -2.19 48.07
N LYS A 144 -9.31 -0.99 48.64
CA LYS A 144 -9.85 -0.66 49.96
C LYS A 144 -11.37 -0.77 50.00
N ASN A 145 -12.07 -0.25 48.99
CA ASN A 145 -13.52 -0.34 48.87
C ASN A 145 -14.02 -1.78 48.67
N GLN A 146 -13.26 -2.63 47.98
CA GLN A 146 -13.57 -4.06 47.86
C GLN A 146 -13.42 -4.79 49.19
N ILE A 147 -12.37 -4.48 49.96
CA ILE A 147 -12.16 -5.05 51.30
C ILE A 147 -13.25 -4.61 52.27
N GLU A 148 -13.67 -3.34 52.22
CA GLU A 148 -14.78 -2.84 53.05
C GLU A 148 -16.12 -3.49 52.68
N LYS A 149 -16.42 -3.64 51.38
CA LYS A 149 -17.61 -4.38 50.93
C LYS A 149 -17.61 -5.83 51.37
N GLN A 150 -16.47 -6.53 51.26
CA GLN A 150 -16.36 -7.93 51.72
C GLN A 150 -16.52 -8.07 53.23
N LYS A 151 -16.04 -7.11 54.03
CA LYS A 151 -16.25 -7.10 55.49
C LYS A 151 -17.71 -6.83 55.87
N LEU A 152 -18.40 -5.97 55.13
CA LEU A 152 -19.83 -5.70 55.33
C LEU A 152 -20.69 -6.93 54.98
N GLU A 153 -20.38 -7.60 53.87
CA GLU A 153 -21.04 -8.85 53.44
C GLU A 153 -20.77 -10.04 54.38
N GLN A 154 -19.61 -10.07 55.06
CA GLN A 154 -19.31 -11.07 56.09
C GLN A 154 -20.03 -10.79 57.43
N ASN A 155 -20.16 -9.52 57.83
CA ASN A 155 -20.87 -9.17 59.07
C ASN A 155 -22.39 -9.40 58.96
N GLU A 156 -23.02 -9.10 57.81
CA GLU A 156 -24.46 -9.36 57.61
C GLU A 156 -24.82 -10.86 57.56
N ASN A 157 -23.89 -11.75 57.25
CA ASN A 157 -24.09 -13.20 57.26
C ASN A 157 -23.80 -13.87 58.62
N THR A 158 -23.21 -13.14 59.58
CA THR A 158 -22.89 -13.69 60.91
C THR A 158 -23.97 -13.35 61.96
N ASP A 159 -24.83 -12.36 61.68
CA ASP A 159 -25.95 -11.93 62.55
C ASP A 159 -27.33 -12.54 62.18
N LYS A 160 -27.37 -13.58 61.33
CA LYS A 160 -28.57 -14.40 61.04
C LYS A 160 -28.42 -15.81 61.56
#